data_AF-A0A847VGG5-F1
#
_entry.id   AF-A0A847VGG5-F1
#
_cell.length_a   1.000
_cell.length_b   1.000
_cell.length_c   1.000
_cell.angle_alpha   90.00
_cell.angle_beta   90.00
_cell.angle_gamma   90.00
#
_symmetry.space_group_name_H-M   'P 1'
#
loop_
_entity.id
_entity.type
_entity.pdbx_description
1 polymer ?
#
loop_
_entity_poly.entity_id
_entity_poly.type
_entity_poly.pdbx_seq_one_letter_code
_entity_poly.pdbx_strand_id
1 'polypeptide(L)' 'MKIAALQMVSTPDVARNLDVAARLVAEAAGAGAQLAALPEYFCLLARDDRDKLAIAEAPGAG' A
#
# COMPACT_ATOMS: atom_id res chain seq x y z
N MET A 1 -16.96 16.08 -2.91
CA MET A 1 -16.15 14.94 -2.45
C MET A 1 -14.73 15.12 -2.95
N LYS A 2 -13.74 15.24 -2.06
CA LYS A 2 -12.32 15.37 -2.43
C LYS A 2 -11.68 13.98 -2.50
N ILE A 3 -10.90 13.73 -3.54
CA ILE A 3 -10.24 12.44 -3.80
C ILE A 3 -8.73 12.69 -3.93
N ALA A 4 -7.91 11.75 -3.49
CA ALA A 4 -6.46 11.76 -3.65
C ALA A 4 -6.00 10.55 -4.48
N ALA A 5 -5.13 10.78 -5.47
CA ALA A 5 -4.36 9.72 -6.12
C ALA A 5 -2.95 9.74 -5.53
N LEU A 6 -2.57 8.66 -4.84
CA LEU A 6 -1.30 8.58 -4.13
C LEU A 6 -0.23 7.98 -5.04
N GLN A 7 0.95 8.59 -5.04
CA GLN A 7 2.12 8.09 -5.76
C GLN A 7 3.20 7.66 -4.77
N MET A 8 3.74 6.46 -4.96
CA MET A 8 4.85 5.93 -4.16
C MET A 8 5.71 4.99 -5.02
N VAL A 9 6.91 4.70 -4.53
CA VAL A 9 7.81 3.69 -5.12
C VAL A 9 7.76 2.44 -4.26
N SER A 10 7.10 1.40 -4.77
CA SER A 10 7.02 0.11 -4.09
C SER A 10 8.34 -0.63 -4.11
N THR A 11 8.59 -1.39 -3.04
CA THR A 11 9.79 -2.20 -2.85
C THR A 11 9.43 -3.67 -2.58
N PRO A 12 10.41 -4.58 -2.52
CA PRO A 12 10.18 -5.94 -2.04
C PRO A 12 9.89 -6.05 -0.52
N ASP A 13 10.03 -4.97 0.25
CA ASP A 13 9.77 -4.94 1.69
C ASP A 13 8.35 -4.43 1.98
N VAL A 14 7.48 -5.35 2.43
CA VAL A 14 6.07 -5.05 2.73
C VAL A 14 5.93 -4.04 3.85
N ALA A 15 6.70 -4.17 4.94
CA ALA A 15 6.58 -3.28 6.09
C ALA A 15 6.93 -1.84 5.69
N ARG A 16 8.03 -1.67 4.95
CA ARG A 16 8.41 -0.37 4.40
C ARG A 16 7.33 0.24 3.51
N ASN A 17 6.73 -0.57 2.65
CA ASN A 17 5.70 -0.12 1.74
C ASN A 17 4.43 0.34 2.49
N LEU A 18 3.98 -0.44 3.47
CA LEU A 18 2.83 -0.12 4.31
C LEU A 18 3.05 1.16 5.13
N ASP A 19 4.25 1.37 5.66
CA ASP A 19 4.61 2.61 6.38
C ASP A 19 4.49 3.85 5.47
N VAL A 20 4.97 3.75 4.23
CA VAL A 20 4.86 4.85 3.26
C VAL A 20 3.40 5.08 2.85
N ALA A 21 2.66 4.02 2.55
CA ALA A 21 1.24 4.08 2.21
C ALA A 21 0.42 4.73 3.35
N ALA A 22 0.65 4.32 4.59
CA ALA A 22 -0.04 4.87 5.76
C ALA A 22 0.22 6.38 5.92
N ARG A 23 1.46 6.82 5.74
CA ARG A 23 1.81 8.25 5.79
C ARG A 23 1.12 9.06 4.70
N LEU A 24 1.09 8.56 3.46
CA LEU A 24 0.43 9.24 2.34
C LEU A 24 -1.09 9.29 2.51
N VAL A 25 -1.71 8.22 3.03
CA VAL A 25 -3.13 8.20 3.37
C VAL A 25 -3.44 9.20 4.47
N ALA A 26 -2.63 9.27 5.52
CA ALA A 26 -2.81 10.24 6.60
C ALA A 26 -2.70 11.69 6.10
N GLU A 27 -1.74 11.97 5.21
CA GLU A 27 -1.61 13.29 4.57
C GLU A 27 -2.84 13.63 3.72
N ALA A 28 -3.33 12.69 2.90
CA ALA A 28 -4.54 12.89 2.10
C ALA A 28 -5.78 13.13 2.96
N ALA A 29 -5.93 12.36 4.05
CA ALA A 29 -7.00 12.53 5.02
C ALA A 29 -6.91 13.90 5.71
N GLY A 30 -5.72 14.33 6.12
CA GLY A 30 -5.46 15.66 6.68
C GLY A 30 -5.78 16.79 5.69
N ALA A 31 -5.61 16.55 4.39
CA ALA A 31 -6.03 17.45 3.33
C ALA A 31 -7.54 17.39 3.01
N GLY A 32 -8.32 16.57 3.72
CA GLY A 32 -9.78 16.44 3.55
C GLY A 32 -10.21 15.51 2.42
N ALA A 33 -9.32 14.63 1.92
CA ALA A 33 -9.71 13.60 0.99
C ALA A 33 -10.62 12.57 1.68
N GLN A 34 -11.72 12.21 1.02
CA GLN A 34 -12.67 11.20 1.48
C GLN A 34 -12.47 9.85 0.77
N LEU A 35 -11.61 9.83 -0.26
CA LEU A 35 -11.18 8.65 -0.98
C LEU A 35 -9.72 8.83 -1.38
N ALA A 36 -8.89 7.82 -1.14
CA ALA A 36 -7.50 7.78 -1.56
C ALA A 36 -7.25 6.52 -2.40
N ALA A 37 -6.74 6.69 -3.61
CA ALA A 37 -6.35 5.60 -4.49
C ALA A 37 -4.83 5.34 -4.35
N LEU A 38 -4.44 4.09 -4.13
CA LEU A 38 -3.04 3.65 -4.12
C LEU A 38 -2.65 3.00 -5.46
N PRO A 39 -1.35 2.95 -5.80
CA PRO A 39 -0.87 2.19 -6.95
C PRO A 39 -1.17 0.68 -6.81
N GLU A 40 -1.29 -0.03 -7.93
CA GLU A 40 -1.63 -1.47 -7.97
C GLU A 40 -0.71 -2.36 -7.10
N TYR A 41 0.60 -2.13 -7.18
CA TYR A 41 1.61 -2.88 -6.43
C TYR A 41 2.04 -2.18 -5.14
N PHE A 42 1.18 -1.37 -4.51
CA PHE A 42 1.58 -0.58 -3.34
C PHE A 42 2.09 -1.45 -2.18
N CYS A 43 1.53 -2.65 -1.99
CA CYS A 43 1.89 -3.52 -0.86
C CYS A 43 3.19 -4.30 -1.09
N LEU A 44 3.44 -4.78 -2.32
CA LEU A 44 4.64 -5.54 -2.67
C LEU A 44 4.96 -5.40 -4.16
N LEU A 45 6.20 -5.01 -4.45
CA LEU A 45 6.79 -5.19 -5.78
C LEU A 45 7.82 -6.32 -5.71
N ALA A 46 7.32 -7.54 -5.92
CA ALA A 46 8.07 -8.78 -5.80
C ALA A 46 9.16 -8.93 -6.87
N ARG A 47 10.23 -9.66 -6.55
CA ARG A 47 11.24 -10.05 -7.55
C ARG A 47 10.78 -11.28 -8.33
N ASP A 48 10.10 -12.21 -7.66
CA ASP A 48 9.43 -13.34 -8.28
C ASP A 48 8.18 -13.77 -7.50
N ASP A 49 7.37 -14.67 -8.07
CA ASP A 49 6.07 -15.04 -7.50
C ASP A 49 6.16 -15.75 -6.14
N ARG A 50 7.31 -16.32 -5.75
CA ARG A 50 7.46 -16.98 -4.44
C ARG A 50 7.47 -15.96 -3.31
N ASP A 51 7.89 -14.73 -3.57
CA ASP A 51 7.85 -13.65 -2.59
C ASP A 51 6.42 -13.38 -2.13
N LYS A 52 5.44 -13.53 -3.04
CA LYS A 52 4.01 -13.37 -2.73
C LYS A 52 3.50 -14.45 -1.78
N LEU A 53 4.00 -15.68 -1.92
CA LEU A 53 3.64 -16.79 -1.03
C LEU A 53 4.23 -16.60 0.37
N ALA A 54 5.44 -16.05 0.47
CA ALA A 54 6.10 -15.81 1.75
C ALA A 54 5.36 -14.79 2.63
N ILE A 55 4.60 -13.89 2.02
CA ILE A 55 3.84 -12.84 2.72
C ILE A 55 2.34 -13.14 2.81
N ALA A 56 1.89 -14.28 2.29
CA ALA A 56 0.48 -14.63 2.29
C ALA A 56 -0.02 -14.81 3.72
N GLU A 57 -1.15 -14.18 4.04
CA GLU A 57 -1.83 -14.37 5.31
C GLU A 57 -2.39 -15.80 5.41
N ALA A 58 -2.51 -16.30 6.64
CA ALA A 58 -3.20 -17.56 6.86
C ALA A 58 -4.68 -17.43 6.44
N PRO A 59 -5.31 -18.50 5.91
CA PRO A 59 -6.72 -18.46 5.56
C PRO A 59 -7.59 -17.96 6.73
N GLY A 60 -8.35 -16.89 6.50
CA GLY A 60 -9.23 -16.26 7.50
C GLY A 60 -8.56 -15.22 8.41
N ALA A 61 -7.32 -14.82 8.13
CA ALA A 61 -6.58 -13.84 8.92
C ALA A 61 -6.39 -12.45 8.26
N GLY A 62 -7.03 -12.22 7.10
CA GLY A 62 -7.03 -10.94 6.37
C GLY A 62 -8.29 -10.11 6.56
#